data_AF-A0AAW5N615-F1
#
_entry.id   AF-A0AAW5N615-F1
#
_cell.length_a   1.000
_cell.length_b   1.000
_cell.length_c   1.000
_cell.angle_alpha   90.00
_cell.angle_beta   90.00
_cell.angle_gamma   90.00
#
_symmetry.space_group_name_H-M   'P 1'
#
loop_
_entity.id
_entity.type
_entity.pdbx_description
1 polymer ?
#
loop_
_entity_poly.entity_id
_entity_poly.type
_entity_poly.pdbx_seq_one_letter_code
_entity_poly.pdbx_strand_id
1 'polypeptide(L)' 'QHFPDTAPLLLRRYNYDEAGHLNGVHDSTGHLLREFAYDENNCMTLHRQPGGEGYYYQWGWYEGPDDAGW' A
#
# COMPACT_ATOMS: atom_id res chain seq x y z
N GLN A 1 -35.56 7.28 -0.72
CA GLN A 1 -35.18 5.86 -0.87
C GLN A 1 -34.65 5.40 0.48
N HIS A 2 -35.37 4.50 1.16
CA HIS A 2 -34.84 3.80 2.33
C HIS A 2 -33.90 2.72 1.80
N PHE A 3 -32.60 2.83 2.09
CA PHE A 3 -31.70 1.70 1.95
C PHE A 3 -32.10 0.71 3.06
N PRO A 4 -32.46 -0.56 2.75
CA PRO A 4 -32.65 -1.54 3.80
C PRO A 4 -31.33 -1.70 4.58
N ASP A 5 -31.40 -2.24 5.79
CA ASP A 5 -30.25 -2.65 6.61
C ASP A 5 -29.38 -3.66 5.86
N THR A 6 -28.63 -3.17 4.88
CA THR A 6 -27.89 -3.97 3.92
C THR A 6 -26.55 -4.27 4.57
N ALA A 7 -26.23 -5.56 4.69
CA ALA A 7 -24.94 -5.99 5.20
C ALA A 7 -23.80 -5.22 4.49
N PRO A 8 -22.74 -4.81 5.20
CA PRO A 8 -21.67 -4.02 4.62
C PRO A 8 -21.07 -4.73 3.41
N LEU A 9 -20.97 -4.01 2.28
CA LEU A 9 -20.36 -4.53 1.07
C LEU A 9 -18.84 -4.46 1.19
N LEU A 10 -18.17 -5.62 1.11
CA LEU A 10 -16.72 -5.65 0.99
C LEU A 10 -16.32 -5.06 -0.37
N LEU A 11 -15.56 -3.97 -0.36
CA LEU A 11 -15.03 -3.34 -1.59
C LEU A 11 -13.58 -3.73 -1.87
N ARG A 12 -12.79 -3.82 -0.79
CA ARG A 12 -11.35 -4.06 -0.85
C ARG A 12 -10.89 -4.78 0.40
N ARG A 13 -9.91 -5.66 0.24
CA ARG A 13 -9.18 -6.27 1.35
C ARG A 13 -7.73 -5.80 1.30
N TYR A 14 -7.23 -5.35 2.45
CA TYR A 14 -5.86 -4.90 2.64
C TYR A 14 -5.14 -5.94 3.50
N ASN A 15 -4.04 -6.48 3.00
CA ASN A 15 -3.22 -7.45 3.68
C ASN A 15 -1.96 -6.78 4.20
N TYR A 16 -1.58 -7.10 5.43
CA TYR A 16 -0.39 -6.59 6.08
C TYR A 16 0.53 -7.75 6.45
N ASP A 17 1.84 -7.54 6.36
CA ASP A 17 2.84 -8.48 6.88
C ASP A 17 3.01 -8.35 8.41
N GLU A 18 3.92 -9.12 9.00
CA GLU A 18 4.19 -9.11 10.44
C GLU A 18 4.77 -7.78 10.94
N ALA A 19 5.42 -7.01 10.08
CA ALA A 19 5.93 -5.67 10.38
C ALA A 19 4.84 -4.59 10.24
N GLY A 20 3.65 -4.95 9.75
CA GLY A 20 2.54 -4.03 9.53
C GLY A 20 2.60 -3.30 8.19
N HIS A 21 3.43 -3.74 7.25
CA HIS A 21 3.48 -3.17 5.90
C HIS A 21 2.34 -3.71 5.04
N LEU A 22 1.68 -2.81 4.30
CA LEU A 22 0.68 -3.19 3.31
C LEU A 22 1.36 -3.98 2.19
N ASN A 23 1.18 -5.29 2.10
CA ASN A 23 1.83 -6.11 1.07
C ASN A 23 0.88 -6.48 -0.08
N GLY A 24 -0.43 -6.31 0.10
CA GLY A 24 -1.41 -6.71 -0.90
C GLY A 24 -2.75 -6.00 -0.78
N VAL A 25 -3.32 -5.62 -1.92
CA VAL A 25 -4.68 -5.09 -2.05
C VAL A 25 -5.47 -6.01 -2.97
N HIS A 26 -6.61 -6.50 -2.50
CA HIS A 26 -7.47 -7.41 -3.27
C HIS A 26 -8.86 -6.82 -3.49
N ASP A 27 -9.53 -7.18 -4.59
CA ASP A 27 -10.96 -6.88 -4.78
C ASP A 27 -11.84 -7.71 -3.82
N SER A 28 -13.15 -7.49 -3.91
CA SER A 28 -14.15 -8.19 -3.10
C SER A 28 -14.23 -9.70 -3.38
N THR A 29 -13.76 -10.15 -4.55
CA THR A 29 -13.69 -11.57 -4.94
C THR A 29 -12.38 -12.23 -4.52
N GLY A 30 -11.40 -11.44 -4.07
CA GLY A 30 -10.08 -11.88 -3.68
C GLY A 30 -9.04 -11.84 -4.79
N HIS A 31 -9.33 -11.25 -5.95
CA HIS A 31 -8.34 -11.01 -7.00
C HIS A 31 -7.33 -9.98 -6.51
N LEU A 32 -6.04 -10.26 -6.70
CA LEU A 32 -4.96 -9.36 -6.32
C LEU A 32 -4.86 -8.18 -7.28
N LEU A 33 -4.92 -6.98 -6.73
CA LEU A 33 -4.94 -5.73 -7.49
C LEU A 33 -3.65 -4.95 -7.39
N ARG A 34 -2.96 -5.01 -6.25
CA ARG A 34 -1.65 -4.39 -6.06
C ARG A 34 -0.83 -5.17 -5.07
N GLU A 35 0.46 -5.26 -5.33
CA GLU A 35 1.47 -5.75 -4.39
C GLU A 35 2.48 -4.65 -4.10
N PHE A 36 3.09 -4.70 -2.92
CA PHE A 36 4.12 -3.76 -2.48
C PHE A 36 5.28 -4.51 -1.83
N ALA A 37 6.49 -3.94 -1.94
CA ALA A 37 7.67 -4.41 -1.23
C ALA A 37 8.38 -3.24 -0.55
N TYR A 38 9.09 -3.54 0.51
CA TYR A 38 9.74 -2.58 1.40
C TYR A 38 11.18 -2.99 1.65
N ASP A 39 12.04 -2.02 1.95
CA ASP A 39 13.40 -2.26 2.47
C ASP A 39 13.41 -2.37 4.00
N GLU A 40 14.60 -2.59 4.56
CA GLU A 40 14.84 -2.72 6.00
C GLU A 40 14.54 -1.44 6.80
N ASN A 41 14.45 -0.28 6.14
CA ASN A 41 14.09 1.00 6.75
C ASN A 41 12.59 1.28 6.69
N ASN A 42 11.78 0.29 6.30
CA ASN A 42 10.32 0.40 6.10
C ASN A 42 9.94 1.33 4.95
N CYS A 43 10.85 1.59 4.01
CA CYS A 43 10.57 2.41 2.84
C CYS A 43 10.11 1.53 1.67
N MET A 44 9.02 1.92 1.00
CA MET A 44 8.44 1.15 -0.12
C MET A 44 9.39 1.19 -1.34
N THR A 45 9.92 0.05 -1.75
CA THR A 45 10.86 -0.07 -2.88
C THR A 45 10.19 -0.50 -4.19
N LEU A 46 8.99 -1.08 -4.10
CA LEU A 46 8.25 -1.57 -5.26
C LEU A 46 6.75 -1.42 -5.03
N HIS A 47 6.03 -1.10 -6.11
CA HIS A 47 4.64 -1.53 -6.22
C HIS A 47 4.35 -2.13 -7.61
N ARG A 48 3.46 -3.12 -7.67
CA ARG A 48 3.06 -3.80 -8.92
C ARG A 48 1.56 -3.84 -9.10
N GLN A 49 1.12 -3.72 -10.36
CA GLN A 49 -0.28 -3.88 -10.77
C GLN A 49 -0.54 -5.28 -11.35
N PRO A 50 -1.81 -5.70 -11.52
CA PRO A 50 -2.15 -6.98 -12.12
C PRO A 50 -1.74 -6.91 -13.58
N GLY A 51 -0.86 -7.81 -14.01
CA GLY A 51 -0.22 -7.76 -15.33
C GLY A 51 1.31 -7.59 -15.29
N GLY A 52 1.89 -7.38 -14.10
CA GLY A 52 3.34 -7.50 -13.88
C GLY A 52 4.13 -6.22 -14.07
N GLU A 53 3.50 -5.12 -14.53
CA GLU A 53 4.12 -3.80 -14.53
C GLU A 53 4.45 -3.38 -13.09
N GLY A 54 5.74 -3.12 -12.85
CA GLY A 54 6.28 -2.73 -11.56
C GLY A 54 6.95 -1.37 -11.60
N TYR A 55 6.75 -0.60 -10.54
CA TYR A 55 7.36 0.70 -10.33
C TYR A 55 8.30 0.60 -9.14
N TYR A 56 9.55 1.00 -9.34
CA TYR A 56 10.62 0.86 -8.37
C TYR A 56 11.01 2.23 -7.82
N TYR A 57 11.33 2.26 -6.54
CA TYR A 57 11.71 3.46 -5.81
C TYR A 57 13.03 3.23 -5.08
N GLN A 58 13.77 4.33 -4.91
CA GLN A 58 14.96 4.39 -4.09
C GLN A 58 14.80 5.53 -3.11
N TRP A 59 15.28 5.30 -1.90
CA TRP A 59 15.18 6.25 -0.80
C TRP A 59 16.59 6.64 -0.35
N GLY A 60 16.71 7.90 0.07
CA GLY A 60 17.90 8.44 0.68
C GLY A 60 17.49 9.42 1.76
N TRP A 61 18.22 9.44 2.86
CA TRP A 61 18.06 10.46 3.87
C TRP A 61 18.57 11.79 3.32
N TYR A 62 17.77 12.83 3.54
CA TYR A 62 18.18 14.20 3.26
C TYR A 62 18.27 14.92 4.60
N GLU A 63 19.50 15.25 4.99
CA GLU A 63 19.74 16.20 6.08
C GLU A 63 19.57 17.60 5.48
N GLY A 64 18.46 18.24 5.83
CA GLY A 64 18.25 19.65 5.51
C GLY A 64 19.26 20.53 6.24
N PRO A 65 19.34 21.83 5.90
CA PRO A 65 20.18 22.76 6.65
C PRO A 65 19.80 22.75 8.14
N ASP A 66 20.80 22.83 9.02
CA ASP A 66 20.64 22.84 10.50
C ASP A 66 19.72 23.95 11.01
N ASP A 67 19.43 24.97 10.19
CA ASP A 67 18.62 26.14 10.52
C ASP A 67 17.21 26.15 9.91
N ALA A 68 16.73 25.02 9.36
CA ALA A 68 15.44 24.94 8.69
C ALA A 68 14.28 25.31 9.64
N GLY A 69 13.94 26.59 9.69
CA GLY A 69 12.75 27.16 10.33
C GLY A 69 11.49 26.95 9.50
N TRP A 70 11.17 25.69 9.18
CA TRP A 70 9.90 25.27 8.60
C TRP A 70 9.13 24.38 9.58
#